data_AF-A0AAP7IBE4-F1
#
_entry.id   AF-A0AAP7IBE4-F1
#
_cell.length_a   1.000
_cell.length_b   1.000
_cell.length_c   1.000
_cell.angle_alpha   90.00
_cell.angle_beta   90.00
_cell.angle_gamma   90.00
#
_symmetry.space_group_name_H-M   'P 1'
#
loop_
_entity.id
_entity.type
_entity.pdbx_description
1 polymer ?
#
loop_
_entity_poly.entity_id
_entity_poly.type
_entity_poly.pdbx_seq_one_letter_code
_entity_poly.pdbx_strand_id
1 'polypeptide(L)'
;MNVIALTHNITDERSEFLENTPIDDIKTFCKSNGYKITKAYDNDNQLINDIKLKNIKPKRIVFWGTYEDYSELDRLCSKLNIEFITIFPMLV
;
A
#
# COMPACT_ATOMS: atom_id res chain seq x y z
N MET A 1 5.34 -11.88 -9.02
CA MET A 1 5.93 -11.12 -7.88
C MET A 1 4.86 -10.91 -6.84
N ASN A 2 5.19 -10.98 -5.55
CA ASN A 2 4.23 -10.79 -4.45
C ASN A 2 4.14 -9.30 -4.13
N VAL A 3 3.14 -8.63 -4.71
CA VAL A 3 2.83 -7.22 -4.45
C VAL A 3 1.68 -7.16 -3.45
N ILE A 4 1.86 -6.40 -2.39
CA ILE A 4 0.83 -6.12 -1.41
C ILE A 4 0.28 -4.73 -1.66
N ALA A 5 -1.04 -4.58 -1.61
CA ALA A 5 -1.70 -3.29 -1.59
C ALA A 5 -1.98 -2.88 -0.13
N LEU A 6 -1.70 -1.62 0.22
CA LEU A 6 -2.10 -1.03 1.51
C LEU A 6 -2.96 0.21 1.25
N THR A 7 -4.20 0.20 1.72
CA THR A 7 -5.16 1.27 1.44
C THR A 7 -6.21 1.29 2.54
N HIS A 8 -6.34 2.41 3.23
CA HIS A 8 -7.48 2.61 4.12
C HIS A 8 -8.71 3.01 3.31
N ASN A 9 -9.88 2.55 3.74
CA ASN A 9 -11.13 3.09 3.22
C ASN A 9 -11.27 4.55 3.69
N ILE A 10 -11.37 5.47 2.74
CA ILE A 10 -11.78 6.85 3.04
C ILE A 10 -13.29 6.85 3.18
N THR A 11 -13.77 7.03 4.41
CA THR A 11 -15.20 7.09 4.74
C THR A 11 -15.67 8.50 5.12
N ASP A 12 -14.81 9.50 4.94
CA ASP A 12 -15.12 10.90 5.23
C ASP A 12 -15.50 11.66 3.95
N GLU A 13 -15.78 12.96 4.11
CA GLU A 13 -16.21 13.89 3.04
C GLU A 13 -15.24 13.91 1.85
N ARG A 14 -13.97 13.50 2.02
CA ARG A 14 -13.00 13.40 0.91
C ARG A 14 -13.39 12.33 -0.10
N SER A 15 -14.18 11.33 0.30
CA SER A 15 -14.67 10.28 -0.61
C SER A 15 -15.52 10.83 -1.76
N GLU A 16 -16.22 11.96 -1.55
CA GLU A 16 -17.03 12.61 -2.58
C GLU A 16 -16.19 13.36 -3.63
N PHE A 17 -14.93 13.65 -3.32
CA PHE A 17 -13.99 14.35 -4.20
C PHE A 17 -13.02 13.40 -4.91
N LEU A 18 -13.06 12.10 -4.59
CA LEU A 18 -12.22 11.10 -5.24
C LEU A 18 -12.93 10.53 -6.47
N GLU A 19 -12.26 10.60 -7.63
CA GLU A 19 -12.76 9.97 -8.86
C GLU A 19 -12.81 8.44 -8.75
N ASN A 20 -11.93 7.85 -7.95
CA ASN A 20 -11.84 6.41 -7.71
C ASN A 20 -11.58 6.12 -6.23
N THR A 21 -11.86 4.89 -5.80
CA THR A 21 -11.45 4.46 -4.46
C THR A 21 -9.92 4.29 -4.41
N PRO A 22 -9.28 4.52 -3.24
CA PRO A 22 -7.83 4.31 -3.09
C PRO A 22 -7.34 2.93 -3.55
N ILE A 23 -8.15 1.88 -3.36
CA ILE A 23 -7.81 0.53 -3.83
C ILE A 23 -7.88 0.42 -5.36
N ASP A 24 -8.77 1.15 -6.02
CA ASP A 24 -8.88 1.13 -7.49
C ASP A 24 -7.74 1.89 -8.16
N ASP A 25 -7.25 2.97 -7.54
CA ASP A 25 -6.03 3.65 -7.99
C ASP A 25 -4.81 2.72 -7.86
N ILE A 26 -4.66 2.02 -6.73
CA ILE A 26 -3.58 1.03 -6.56
C ILE A 26 -3.67 -0.08 -7.60
N LYS A 27 -4.87 -0.61 -7.86
CA LYS A 27 -5.08 -1.64 -8.91
C LYS A 27 -4.68 -1.10 -10.28
N THR A 28 -5.06 0.13 -10.62
CA THR A 28 -4.75 0.76 -11.90
C THR A 28 -3.24 0.95 -12.05
N PHE A 29 -2.57 1.53 -11.06
CA PHE A 29 -1.12 1.67 -11.03
C PHE A 29 -0.42 0.31 -11.18
N CYS A 30 -0.85 -0.69 -10.41
CA CYS A 30 -0.26 -2.02 -10.47
C CYS A 30 -0.44 -2.65 -11.84
N LYS A 31 -1.63 -2.55 -12.44
CA LYS A 31 -1.92 -3.08 -13.78
C LYS A 31 -1.02 -2.43 -14.84
N SER A 32 -0.89 -1.10 -14.82
CA SER A 32 -0.06 -0.35 -15.76
C SER A 32 1.43 -0.69 -15.66
N ASN A 33 1.90 -1.09 -14.48
CA ASN A 33 3.30 -1.49 -14.24
C ASN A 33 3.53 -3.01 -14.34
N GLY A 34 2.53 -3.81 -14.76
CA GLY A 34 2.64 -5.27 -14.82
C GLY A 34 2.75 -5.97 -13.46
N TYR A 35 2.31 -5.29 -12.39
CA TYR A 35 2.31 -5.81 -11.02
C TYR A 35 1.02 -6.58 -10.74
N LYS A 36 1.17 -7.76 -10.11
CA LYS A 36 0.04 -8.56 -9.65
C LYS A 36 -0.08 -8.44 -8.13
N ILE A 37 -1.17 -7.81 -7.68
CA ILE A 37 -1.52 -7.73 -6.26
C ILE A 37 -1.89 -9.15 -5.78
N THR A 38 -1.23 -9.61 -4.73
CA THR A 38 -1.47 -10.93 -4.13
C THR A 38 -2.33 -10.87 -2.88
N LYS A 39 -2.32 -9.74 -2.18
CA LYS A 39 -3.12 -9.48 -0.98
C LYS A 39 -3.26 -7.98 -0.78
N ALA A 40 -4.38 -7.56 -0.21
CA ALA A 40 -4.63 -6.18 0.20
C ALA A 40 -4.77 -6.11 1.73
N TYR A 41 -4.33 -5.00 2.29
CA TYR A 41 -4.49 -4.64 3.70
C TYR A 41 -5.12 -3.26 3.78
N ASP A 42 -5.99 -3.08 4.76
CA ASP A 42 -6.60 -1.81 5.16
C ASP A 42 -6.09 -1.33 6.52
N ASN A 43 -5.15 -2.08 7.12
CA ASN A 43 -4.56 -1.84 8.41
C ASN A 43 -3.05 -2.12 8.34
N ASP A 44 -2.26 -1.08 8.58
CA ASP A 44 -0.80 -1.10 8.55
C ASP A 44 -0.22 -1.92 9.70
N ASN A 45 -0.79 -1.85 10.90
CA ASN A 45 -0.36 -2.67 12.05
C ASN A 45 -0.51 -4.17 11.75
N GLN A 46 -1.60 -4.58 11.11
CA GLN A 46 -1.78 -5.97 10.70
C GLN A 46 -0.75 -6.39 9.66
N LEU A 47 -0.45 -5.53 8.68
CA LEU A 47 0.59 -5.76 7.68
C LEU A 47 1.98 -5.89 8.31
N ILE A 48 2.34 -4.96 9.20
CA ILE A 48 3.60 -4.97 9.96
C ILE A 48 3.75 -6.26 10.75
N ASN A 49 2.70 -6.67 11.47
CA ASN A 49 2.71 -7.90 12.26
C ASN A 49 2.87 -9.14 11.38
N ASP A 50 2.16 -9.23 10.25
CA ASP A 50 2.30 -10.34 9.32
C ASP A 50 3.70 -10.43 8.70
N ILE A 51 4.36 -9.29 8.44
CA ILE A 51 5.76 -9.24 7.98
C ILE A 51 6.70 -9.70 9.10
N LYS A 52 6.55 -9.17 10.32
CA LYS A 52 7.40 -9.51 11.48
C LYS A 52 7.30 -10.98 11.86
N LEU A 53 6.09 -11.54 11.85
CA LEU A 53 5.81 -12.96 12.14
C LEU A 53 6.14 -13.90 10.97
N LYS A 54 6.61 -13.36 9.83
CA LYS A 54 6.93 -14.10 8.62
C LYS A 54 5.74 -14.85 8.00
N ASN A 55 4.51 -14.41 8.31
CA ASN A 55 3.28 -14.90 7.68
C ASN A 55 3.26 -14.54 6.20
N ILE A 56 3.87 -13.40 5.84
CA ILE A 56 4.06 -12.97 4.46
C ILE A 56 5.51 -12.55 4.20
N LYS A 57 5.91 -12.59 2.93
CA LYS A 57 7.20 -12.08 2.44
C LYS A 57 6.96 -11.27 1.16
N PRO A 58 6.49 -10.02 1.27
CA PRO A 58 6.31 -9.16 0.13
C PRO A 58 7.66 -8.80 -0.49
N LYS A 59 7.69 -8.66 -1.81
CA LYS A 59 8.82 -7.98 -2.48
C LYS A 59 8.54 -6.49 -2.65
N ARG A 60 7.27 -6.13 -2.71
CA ARG A 60 6.79 -4.78 -2.96
C ARG A 60 5.49 -4.54 -2.22
N ILE A 61 5.35 -3.35 -1.67
CA ILE A 61 4.14 -2.82 -1.07
C ILE A 61 3.82 -1.53 -1.80
N VAL A 62 2.63 -1.47 -2.41
CA VAL A 62 2.08 -0.27 -3.04
C VAL A 62 1.00 0.26 -2.14
N PHE A 63 1.03 1.55 -1.81
CA PHE A 63 0.10 2.12 -0.85
C PHE A 63 -0.44 3.49 -1.28
N TRP A 64 -1.60 3.83 -0.74
CA TRP A 64 -2.25 5.11 -0.92
C TRP A 64 -2.14 5.90 0.39
N GLY A 65 -1.31 6.96 0.39
CA GLY A 65 -1.01 7.80 1.55
C GLY A 65 0.42 8.35 1.50
N THR A 66 0.87 9.02 2.55
CA THR A 66 2.23 9.57 2.61
C THR A 66 3.17 8.68 3.44
N TYR A 67 4.49 8.79 3.24
CA TYR A 67 5.44 8.04 4.07
C TYR A 67 5.38 8.44 5.55
N GLU A 68 4.99 9.67 5.86
CA GLU A 68 4.87 10.17 7.24
C GLU A 68 3.80 9.38 8.03
N ASP A 69 2.69 9.04 7.37
CA ASP A 69 1.60 8.24 7.95
C ASP A 69 2.05 6.81 8.30
N TYR A 70 3.09 6.30 7.63
CA TYR A 70 3.55 4.91 7.73
C TYR A 70 5.02 4.78 8.13
N SER A 71 5.52 5.67 8.97
CA SER A 71 6.94 5.72 9.34
C SER A 71 7.51 4.40 9.91
N GLU A 72 6.72 3.62 10.65
CA GLU A 72 7.16 2.29 11.12
C GLU A 72 7.28 1.29 9.97
N LEU A 73 6.29 1.25 9.07
CA LEU A 73 6.28 0.36 7.92
C LEU A 73 7.41 0.72 6.95
N ASP A 74 7.68 2.00 6.73
CA ASP A 74 8.79 2.48 5.89
C ASP A 74 10.15 1.99 6.41
N ARG A 75 10.40 2.16 7.72
CA ARG A 75 11.62 1.64 8.38
C ARG A 75 11.72 0.13 8.25
N LEU A 76 10.62 -0.60 8.42
CA LEU A 76 10.58 -2.05 8.27
C LEU A 76 10.90 -2.48 6.83
N CYS A 77 10.31 -1.81 5.84
CA CYS A 77 10.55 -2.08 4.43
C CYS A 77 12.00 -1.85 4.05
N SER A 78 12.57 -0.72 4.48
CA SER A 78 13.99 -0.39 4.31
C SER A 78 14.91 -1.46 4.89
N LYS A 79 14.62 -1.93 6.12
CA LYS A 79 15.40 -2.99 6.78
C LYS A 79 15.34 -4.34 6.06
N LEU A 80 14.21 -4.66 5.45
CA LEU A 80 13.94 -5.94 4.81
C LEU A 80 14.12 -5.92 3.28
N ASN A 81 14.57 -4.79 2.72
CA ASN A 81 14.70 -4.58 1.29
C ASN A 81 13.38 -4.86 0.52
N ILE A 82 12.27 -4.39 1.09
CA ILE A 82 10.94 -4.41 0.47
C ILE A 82 10.75 -3.07 -0.23
N GLU A 83 10.39 -3.09 -1.51
CA GLU A 83 10.09 -1.85 -2.23
C GLU A 83 8.77 -1.23 -1.70
N PHE A 84 8.83 -0.01 -1.18
CA PHE A 84 7.67 0.69 -0.61
C PHE A 84 7.31 1.91 -1.45
N ILE A 85 6.18 1.84 -2.18
CA ILE A 85 5.82 2.80 -3.22
C ILE A 85 4.49 3.46 -2.87
N THR A 86 4.50 4.78 -2.71
CA THR A 86 3.26 5.56 -2.64
C THR A 86 2.76 5.89 -4.05
N ILE A 87 1.45 5.84 -4.24
CA ILE A 87 0.78 6.37 -5.45
C ILE A 87 0.07 7.70 -5.19
N PHE A 88 0.07 8.18 -3.94
CA PHE A 88 -0.63 9.42 -3.55
C PHE A 88 -0.13 10.66 -4.33
N PRO A 89 1.18 10.89 -4.54
CA PRO A 89 1.67 12.02 -5.31
C PRO A 89 1.42 11.92 -6.82
N MET A 90 1.00 10.75 -7.32
CA MET A 90 0.73 10.54 -8.74
C MET A 90 -0.70 10.90 -9.13
N LEU A 91 -1.55 11.23 -8.15
CA LEU A 91 -2.96 11.57 -8.30
C LEU A 91 -3.23 13.08 -8.13
N VAL A 92 -2.20 13.88 -7.83
CA VAL A 92 -2.27 15.33 -7.60
C VAL A 92 -1.63 16.10 -8.75
#